data_AF-A0A2F0ARW5-F1
#
_entry.id   AF-A0A2F0ARW5-F1
#
_cell.length_a   1.000
_cell.length_b   1.000
_cell.length_c   1.000
_cell.angle_alpha   90.00
_cell.angle_beta   90.00
_cell.angle_gamma   90.00
#
_symmetry.space_group_name_H-M   'P 1'
#
loop_
_entity.id
_entity.type
_entity.pdbx_description
1 polymer ?
#
loop_
_entity_poly.entity_id
_entity_poly.type
_entity_poly.pdbx_seq_one_letter_code
_entity_poly.pdbx_strand_id
1 'polypeptide(L)'
;MTSPKLEIKFTNNYDEACTFRDAGFEPIECAFGQYGSVMGPLAMDHHGTESHRDGVALRACRDHYGVLAGEPKFVVTGTPDADAVLAIIALAGLVPKDALDGRFYELVNAHDTDPIGIDLLATDRGVLLAWFNQLPKLSQSERGFRRAVEAMQRLLTTGLGTDEIKTVIKSDRGRKRVAMEGILQRLDRSGQELPIPDGLETRAVCRGAAVLDEAARIAVVNSSVWGFDVWYRAAPIVVSYASRIKKVTVGCPDRATAEALFGPGGLEHVWRELGRGWGGRETIGGSPRGVAKTLGDTFDTARLIANMLSD
;
A
#
# COMPACT_ATOMS: atom_id res chain seq x y z
N MET A 1 -26.41 30.03 -6.58
CA MET A 1 -26.28 28.75 -7.31
C MET A 1 -25.94 27.69 -6.29
N THR A 2 -26.72 26.61 -6.20
CA THR A 2 -26.40 25.47 -5.34
C THR A 2 -25.16 24.78 -5.87
N SER A 3 -24.16 24.50 -5.01
CA SER A 3 -23.01 23.71 -5.43
C SER A 3 -23.49 22.38 -6.02
N PRO A 4 -22.93 21.93 -7.16
CA PRO A 4 -23.37 20.71 -7.81
C PRO A 4 -23.18 19.50 -6.88
N LYS A 5 -24.13 18.57 -6.95
CA LYS A 5 -24.19 17.42 -6.05
C LYS A 5 -23.17 16.37 -6.48
N LEU A 6 -22.30 15.96 -5.55
CA LEU A 6 -21.37 14.85 -5.75
C LEU A 6 -22.12 13.52 -5.98
N GLU A 7 -21.92 12.92 -7.13
CA GLU A 7 -22.44 11.60 -7.51
C GLU A 7 -21.31 10.58 -7.54
N ILE A 8 -21.47 9.51 -6.75
CA ILE A 8 -20.54 8.38 -6.69
C ILE A 8 -21.34 7.12 -6.95
N LYS A 9 -20.90 6.32 -7.91
CA LYS A 9 -21.38 4.97 -8.22
C LYS A 9 -20.32 3.96 -7.84
N PHE A 10 -20.72 2.89 -7.17
CA PHE A 10 -19.83 1.80 -6.80
C PHE A 10 -20.22 0.56 -7.57
N THR A 11 -19.23 -0.11 -8.17
CA THR A 11 -19.43 -1.42 -8.77
C THR A 11 -18.17 -2.28 -8.68
N ASN A 12 -18.38 -3.60 -8.62
CA ASN A 12 -17.32 -4.60 -8.80
C ASN A 12 -17.46 -5.32 -10.15
N ASN A 13 -18.30 -4.81 -11.04
CA ASN A 13 -18.57 -5.37 -12.36
C ASN A 13 -17.99 -4.45 -13.44
N TYR A 14 -17.17 -5.04 -14.32
CA TYR A 14 -16.49 -4.33 -15.41
C TYR A 14 -17.47 -3.70 -16.41
N ASP A 15 -18.53 -4.41 -16.80
CA ASP A 15 -19.51 -3.93 -17.79
C ASP A 15 -20.37 -2.81 -17.21
N GLU A 16 -20.71 -2.90 -15.92
CA GLU A 16 -21.42 -1.83 -15.22
C GLU A 16 -20.55 -0.58 -15.10
N ALA A 17 -19.25 -0.73 -14.82
CA ALA A 17 -18.31 0.39 -14.81
C ALA A 17 -18.17 1.05 -16.19
N CYS A 18 -18.12 0.26 -17.27
CA CYS A 18 -18.17 0.78 -18.64
C CYS A 18 -19.46 1.56 -18.89
N THR A 19 -20.60 1.03 -18.45
CA THR A 19 -21.91 1.70 -18.61
C THR A 19 -21.94 3.04 -17.89
N PHE A 20 -21.41 3.12 -16.67
CA PHE A 20 -21.31 4.40 -15.95
C PHE A 20 -20.35 5.38 -16.63
N ARG A 21 -19.18 4.91 -17.11
CA ARG A 21 -18.25 5.72 -17.90
C ARG A 21 -18.95 6.33 -19.11
N ASP A 22 -19.67 5.51 -19.87
CA ASP A 22 -20.38 5.94 -21.08
C ASP A 22 -21.55 6.90 -20.74
N ALA A 23 -22.06 6.86 -19.51
CA ALA A 23 -23.02 7.82 -18.96
C ALA A 23 -22.37 9.10 -18.38
N GLY A 24 -21.06 9.29 -18.55
CA GLY A 24 -20.33 10.49 -18.16
C GLY A 24 -19.74 10.49 -16.75
N PHE A 25 -19.64 9.33 -16.09
CA PHE A 25 -18.93 9.20 -14.81
C PHE A 25 -17.43 9.02 -15.06
N GLU A 26 -16.56 9.75 -14.35
CA GLU A 26 -15.12 9.50 -14.40
C GLU A 26 -14.78 8.25 -13.56
N PRO A 27 -14.17 7.21 -14.14
CA PRO A 27 -13.70 6.06 -13.39
C PRO A 27 -12.47 6.42 -12.56
N ILE A 28 -12.47 6.06 -11.27
CA ILE A 28 -11.31 6.23 -10.37
C ILE A 28 -10.94 4.86 -9.81
N GLU A 29 -9.70 4.43 -10.03
CA GLU A 29 -9.15 3.14 -9.59
C GLU A 29 -9.95 1.92 -10.08
N CYS A 30 -10.57 2.04 -11.26
CA CYS A 30 -11.46 1.03 -11.83
C CYS A 30 -10.72 -0.13 -12.52
N ALA A 31 -9.94 -0.90 -11.76
CA ALA A 31 -9.22 -2.08 -12.23
C ALA A 31 -9.95 -3.41 -11.91
N PHE A 32 -10.23 -4.21 -12.94
CA PHE A 32 -11.04 -5.43 -12.85
C PHE A 32 -10.26 -6.71 -13.19
N GLY A 33 -9.00 -6.79 -12.77
CA GLY A 33 -8.18 -7.98 -12.93
C GLY A 33 -7.97 -8.36 -14.41
N GLN A 34 -8.49 -9.51 -14.83
CA GLN A 34 -8.30 -10.01 -16.20
C GLN A 34 -8.97 -9.14 -17.28
N TYR A 35 -9.96 -8.33 -16.90
CA TYR A 35 -10.64 -7.43 -17.83
C TYR A 35 -9.90 -6.10 -18.03
N GLY A 36 -8.82 -5.87 -17.26
CA GLY A 36 -8.08 -4.61 -17.29
C GLY A 36 -8.82 -3.48 -16.58
N SER A 37 -8.46 -2.25 -16.94
CA SER A 37 -8.96 -1.02 -16.33
C SER A 37 -10.04 -0.36 -17.19
N VAL A 38 -11.07 0.18 -16.55
CA VAL A 38 -12.03 1.07 -17.20
C VAL A 38 -11.52 2.50 -17.04
N MET A 39 -11.12 3.12 -18.15
CA MET A 39 -10.53 4.46 -18.17
C MET A 39 -11.52 5.50 -18.68
N GLY A 40 -11.61 6.65 -18.01
CA GLY A 40 -12.28 7.85 -18.50
C GLY A 40 -11.32 8.80 -19.22
N PRO A 41 -11.80 9.99 -19.63
CA PRO A 41 -10.97 11.02 -20.25
C PRO A 41 -9.73 11.42 -19.45
N LEU A 42 -9.76 11.32 -18.11
CA LEU A 42 -8.63 11.69 -17.25
C LEU A 42 -7.70 10.52 -16.94
N ALA A 43 -8.04 9.31 -17.38
CA ALA A 43 -7.21 8.12 -17.23
C ALA A 43 -6.80 7.84 -15.76
N MET A 44 -7.75 7.91 -14.83
CA MET A 44 -7.52 7.82 -13.38
C MET A 44 -7.46 6.37 -12.86
N ASP A 45 -6.43 5.64 -13.28
CA ASP A 45 -6.03 4.35 -12.70
C ASP A 45 -4.50 4.22 -12.80
N HIS A 46 -3.91 3.40 -11.93
CA HIS A 46 -2.50 3.00 -11.95
C HIS A 46 -2.30 1.54 -11.53
N HIS A 47 -3.34 0.71 -11.63
CA HIS A 47 -3.24 -0.73 -11.41
C HIS A 47 -3.05 -1.50 -12.72
N GLY A 48 -2.62 -2.76 -12.61
CA GLY A 48 -2.52 -3.66 -13.77
C GLY A 48 -1.58 -3.11 -14.86
N THR A 49 -2.10 -2.94 -16.08
CA THR A 49 -1.34 -2.38 -17.22
C THR A 49 -0.97 -0.92 -17.02
N GLU A 50 -1.68 -0.21 -16.15
CA GLU A 50 -1.45 1.20 -15.84
C GLU A 50 -0.47 1.42 -14.69
N SER A 51 0.14 0.36 -14.15
CA SER A 51 1.10 0.41 -13.03
C SER A 51 2.38 1.19 -13.26
N HIS A 52 2.60 1.66 -14.48
CA HIS A 52 3.67 2.58 -14.84
C HIS A 52 3.35 4.04 -14.48
N ARG A 53 2.10 4.36 -14.11
CA ARG A 53 1.65 5.72 -13.79
C ARG A 53 1.82 6.05 -12.31
N ASP A 54 1.92 7.35 -12.05
CA ASP A 54 1.68 7.90 -10.72
C ASP A 54 0.25 7.56 -10.22
N GLY A 55 0.10 7.42 -8.91
CA GLY A 55 -1.18 7.29 -8.21
C GLY A 55 -2.15 8.43 -8.56
N VAL A 56 -3.45 8.14 -8.44
CA VAL A 56 -4.49 9.03 -8.95
C VAL A 56 -4.62 10.30 -8.12
N ALA A 57 -4.36 10.27 -6.81
CA ALA A 57 -4.43 11.48 -5.99
C ALA A 57 -3.38 12.51 -6.43
N LEU A 58 -2.13 12.05 -6.68
CA LEU A 58 -1.05 12.94 -7.12
C LEU A 58 -1.43 13.65 -8.43
N ARG A 59 -1.89 12.88 -9.42
CA ARG A 59 -2.31 13.43 -10.72
C ARG A 59 -3.54 14.33 -10.60
N ALA A 60 -4.54 13.93 -9.82
CA ALA A 60 -5.73 14.73 -9.58
C ALA A 60 -5.41 16.08 -8.91
N CYS A 61 -4.58 16.09 -7.87
CA CYS A 61 -4.19 17.31 -7.16
C CYS A 61 -3.27 18.21 -8.00
N ARG A 62 -2.26 17.63 -8.67
CA ARG A 62 -1.24 18.36 -9.42
C ARG A 62 -1.76 18.86 -10.77
N ASP A 63 -2.43 18.00 -11.52
CA ASP A 63 -2.69 18.21 -12.96
C ASP A 63 -4.15 18.54 -13.27
N HIS A 64 -5.10 18.07 -12.44
CA HIS A 64 -6.53 18.06 -12.79
C HIS A 64 -7.47 18.69 -11.75
N TYR A 65 -6.92 19.48 -10.82
CA TYR A 65 -7.72 20.07 -9.74
C TYR A 65 -8.94 20.82 -10.28
N GLY A 66 -10.12 20.46 -9.75
CA GLY A 66 -11.39 21.12 -10.05
C GLY A 66 -11.94 20.90 -11.45
N VAL A 67 -11.33 20.05 -12.29
CA VAL A 67 -11.77 19.84 -13.68
C VAL A 67 -13.20 19.28 -13.78
N LEU A 68 -13.67 18.59 -12.74
CA LEU A 68 -15.04 18.04 -12.65
C LEU A 68 -15.91 18.81 -11.65
N ALA A 69 -15.50 20.02 -11.21
CA ALA A 69 -16.25 20.78 -10.22
C ALA A 69 -17.67 21.18 -10.67
N GLY A 70 -17.91 21.29 -11.98
CA GLY A 70 -19.25 21.60 -12.53
C GLY A 70 -20.20 20.41 -12.52
N GLU A 71 -19.69 19.19 -12.68
CA GLU A 71 -20.48 17.95 -12.76
C GLU A 71 -19.70 16.78 -12.13
N PRO A 72 -19.62 16.73 -10.79
CA PRO A 72 -18.77 15.78 -10.08
C PRO A 72 -19.41 14.39 -10.03
N LYS A 73 -19.21 13.61 -11.10
CA LYS A 73 -19.69 12.23 -11.29
C LYS A 73 -18.53 11.25 -11.35
N PHE A 74 -18.52 10.27 -10.44
CA PHE A 74 -17.46 9.27 -10.35
C PHE A 74 -17.99 7.84 -10.26
N VAL A 75 -17.36 6.91 -10.98
CA VAL A 75 -17.52 5.47 -10.76
C VAL A 75 -16.27 4.91 -10.11
N VAL A 76 -16.43 4.10 -9.08
CA VAL A 76 -15.35 3.56 -8.26
C VAL A 76 -15.53 2.07 -8.04
N THR A 77 -14.42 1.39 -7.74
CA THR A 77 -14.41 0.00 -7.28
C THR A 77 -13.51 -0.15 -6.06
N GLY A 78 -13.48 -1.34 -5.47
CA GLY A 78 -12.60 -1.63 -4.34
C GLY A 78 -12.93 -0.88 -3.04
N THR A 79 -11.90 -0.67 -2.22
CA THR A 79 -12.03 -0.03 -0.90
C THR A 79 -11.80 1.47 -1.07
N PRO A 80 -12.50 2.35 -0.31
CA PRO A 80 -12.20 3.78 -0.34
C PRO A 80 -10.90 4.08 0.42
N ASP A 81 -9.76 3.83 -0.23
CA ASP A 81 -8.44 4.23 0.26
C ASP A 81 -8.17 5.74 0.05
N ALA A 82 -7.03 6.20 0.56
CA ALA A 82 -6.68 7.61 0.52
C ALA A 82 -6.42 8.11 -0.90
N ASP A 83 -5.90 7.27 -1.81
CA ASP A 83 -5.53 7.68 -3.16
C ASP A 83 -6.80 7.97 -3.98
N ALA A 84 -7.74 7.02 -4.03
CA ALA A 84 -9.02 7.18 -4.72
C ALA A 84 -9.85 8.33 -4.13
N VAL A 85 -9.92 8.44 -2.80
CA VAL A 85 -10.75 9.44 -2.12
C VAL A 85 -10.19 10.85 -2.30
N LEU A 86 -8.87 11.02 -2.22
CA LEU A 86 -8.23 12.32 -2.41
C LEU A 86 -8.33 12.77 -3.87
N ALA A 87 -8.25 11.84 -4.84
CA ALA A 87 -8.51 12.15 -6.24
C ALA A 87 -9.92 12.68 -6.47
N ILE A 88 -10.96 12.03 -5.92
CA ILE A 88 -12.35 12.51 -6.01
C ILE A 88 -12.48 13.94 -5.46
N ILE A 89 -11.89 14.20 -4.29
CA ILE A 89 -11.93 15.54 -3.66
C ILE A 89 -11.29 16.59 -4.54
N ALA A 90 -10.11 16.30 -5.10
CA ALA A 90 -9.36 17.23 -5.93
C ALA A 90 -10.07 17.48 -7.26
N LEU A 91 -10.52 16.44 -7.97
CA LEU A 91 -11.19 16.56 -9.27
C LEU A 91 -12.52 17.31 -9.15
N ALA A 92 -13.30 17.06 -8.10
CA ALA A 92 -14.55 17.75 -7.86
C ALA A 92 -14.38 19.13 -7.19
N GLY A 93 -13.15 19.53 -6.83
CA GLY A 93 -12.89 20.83 -6.20
C GLY A 93 -13.62 21.00 -4.86
N LEU A 94 -13.73 19.93 -4.07
CA LEU A 94 -14.57 19.90 -2.86
C LEU A 94 -13.94 20.63 -1.66
N VAL A 95 -12.67 20.98 -1.76
CA VAL A 95 -11.94 21.82 -0.81
C VAL A 95 -11.15 22.87 -1.59
N PRO A 96 -10.84 24.04 -1.00
CA PRO A 96 -9.94 25.02 -1.61
C PRO A 96 -8.59 24.40 -2.00
N LYS A 97 -8.01 24.85 -3.12
CA LYS A 97 -6.77 24.28 -3.67
C LYS A 97 -5.60 24.36 -2.68
N ASP A 98 -5.54 25.42 -1.88
CA ASP A 98 -4.54 25.64 -0.84
C ASP A 98 -4.68 24.70 0.37
N ALA A 99 -5.84 24.06 0.55
CA ALA A 99 -6.01 22.98 1.53
C ALA A 99 -5.38 21.65 1.07
N LEU A 100 -5.03 21.52 -0.21
CA LEU A 100 -4.33 20.35 -0.76
C LEU A 100 -2.82 20.52 -0.59
N ASP A 101 -2.29 20.15 0.57
CA ASP A 101 -0.86 20.17 0.86
C ASP A 101 -0.09 19.21 -0.06
N GLY A 102 0.88 19.76 -0.81
CA GLY A 102 1.78 19.01 -1.69
C GLY A 102 2.39 17.78 -1.06
N ARG A 103 2.90 17.96 0.16
CA ARG A 103 3.57 16.89 0.91
C ARG A 103 2.62 15.79 1.31
N PHE A 104 1.33 16.09 1.47
CA PHE A 104 0.34 15.08 1.85
C PHE A 104 -0.05 14.19 0.66
N TYR A 105 -0.37 14.76 -0.51
CA TYR A 105 -0.73 13.92 -1.66
C TYR A 105 0.48 13.17 -2.24
N GLU A 106 1.71 13.70 -2.10
CA GLU A 106 2.94 12.96 -2.42
C GLU A 106 3.13 11.75 -1.49
N LEU A 107 2.85 11.91 -0.20
CA LEU A 107 2.88 10.81 0.76
C LEU A 107 1.80 9.75 0.47
N VAL A 108 0.58 10.18 0.10
CA VAL A 108 -0.50 9.27 -0.32
C VAL A 108 -0.03 8.43 -1.51
N ASN A 109 0.51 9.06 -2.55
CA ASN A 109 1.04 8.37 -3.72
C ASN A 109 2.20 7.42 -3.37
N ALA A 110 3.15 7.85 -2.53
CA ALA A 110 4.27 7.00 -2.12
C ALA A 110 3.80 5.79 -1.31
N HIS A 111 2.84 5.99 -0.39
CA HIS A 111 2.26 4.91 0.40
C HIS A 111 1.42 3.96 -0.45
N ASP A 112 0.75 4.45 -1.48
CA ASP A 112 -0.05 3.60 -2.35
C ASP A 112 0.83 2.76 -3.29
N THR A 113 1.84 3.39 -3.89
CA THR A 113 2.71 2.75 -4.88
C THR A 113 3.82 1.87 -4.27
N ASP A 114 4.37 2.21 -3.10
CA ASP A 114 5.42 1.43 -2.43
C ASP A 114 5.31 1.47 -0.89
N PRO A 115 4.29 0.83 -0.30
CA PRO A 115 3.99 0.95 1.14
C PRO A 115 5.03 0.32 2.07
N ILE A 116 5.84 -0.63 1.58
CA ILE A 116 6.68 -1.48 2.43
C ILE A 116 7.82 -0.70 3.08
N GLY A 117 8.33 0.33 2.40
CA GLY A 117 9.49 1.11 2.84
C GLY A 117 9.17 2.28 3.75
N ILE A 118 7.92 2.51 4.14
CA ILE A 118 7.51 3.78 4.77
C ILE A 118 7.10 3.55 6.23
N ASP A 119 7.89 4.09 7.18
CA ASP A 119 7.39 4.29 8.55
C ASP A 119 6.51 5.53 8.55
N LEU A 120 5.21 5.30 8.38
CA LEU A 120 4.26 6.38 8.15
C LEU A 120 4.29 7.42 9.28
N LEU A 121 4.42 7.03 10.54
CA LEU A 121 4.45 8.00 11.64
C LEU A 121 5.78 8.78 11.75
N ALA A 122 6.82 8.36 11.04
CA ALA A 122 8.07 9.10 10.95
C ALA A 122 8.08 10.16 9.83
N THR A 123 7.11 10.13 8.91
CA THR A 123 7.02 11.10 7.81
C THR A 123 6.29 12.37 8.22
N ASP A 124 6.60 13.47 7.54
CA ASP A 124 5.75 14.66 7.60
C ASP A 124 4.35 14.30 7.06
N ARG A 125 3.30 14.78 7.73
CA ARG A 125 1.88 14.42 7.49
C ARG A 125 1.49 12.95 7.69
N GLY A 126 2.42 12.09 8.10
CA GLY A 126 2.21 10.68 8.41
C GLY A 126 1.00 10.36 9.29
N VAL A 127 0.85 11.12 10.38
CA VAL A 127 -0.28 10.98 11.31
C VAL A 127 -1.63 11.21 10.63
N LEU A 128 -1.70 12.11 9.64
CA LEU A 128 -2.93 12.40 8.91
C LEU A 128 -3.35 11.21 8.05
N LEU A 129 -2.41 10.62 7.31
CA LEU A 129 -2.68 9.45 6.48
C LEU A 129 -2.98 8.22 7.35
N ALA A 130 -2.24 8.03 8.45
CA ALA A 130 -2.49 6.96 9.40
C ALA A 130 -3.89 7.07 10.04
N TRP A 131 -4.34 8.29 10.36
CA TRP A 131 -5.70 8.53 10.85
C TRP A 131 -6.74 8.08 9.83
N PHE A 132 -6.57 8.48 8.56
CA PHE A 132 -7.50 8.13 7.49
C PHE A 132 -7.57 6.61 7.28
N ASN A 133 -6.42 5.95 7.22
CA ASN A 133 -6.32 4.49 7.03
C ASN A 133 -6.91 3.69 8.21
N GLN A 134 -7.09 4.31 9.38
CA GLN A 134 -7.68 3.69 10.57
C GLN A 134 -9.19 3.98 10.71
N LEU A 135 -9.81 4.65 9.73
CA LEU A 135 -11.24 4.95 9.80
C LEU A 135 -12.08 3.67 9.90
N PRO A 136 -12.92 3.54 10.94
CA PRO A 136 -13.66 2.30 11.15
C PRO A 136 -14.83 2.21 10.16
N LYS A 137 -15.13 0.99 9.69
CA LYS A 137 -16.33 0.68 8.89
C LYS A 137 -16.37 1.42 7.54
N LEU A 138 -15.24 1.54 6.86
CA LEU A 138 -15.24 1.85 5.43
C LEU A 138 -15.58 0.58 4.65
N SER A 139 -16.68 0.61 3.90
CA SER A 139 -17.19 -0.53 3.13
C SER A 139 -17.07 -0.28 1.62
N GLN A 140 -16.81 -1.33 0.85
CA GLN A 140 -16.79 -1.30 -0.62
C GLN A 140 -18.20 -1.05 -1.17
N SER A 141 -18.59 0.22 -1.24
CA SER A 141 -19.96 0.67 -1.48
C SER A 141 -20.00 2.19 -1.69
N GLU A 142 -21.04 2.69 -2.37
CA GLU A 142 -21.26 4.13 -2.52
C GLU A 142 -21.26 4.87 -1.16
N ARG A 143 -21.93 4.28 -0.16
CA ARG A 143 -22.00 4.86 1.19
C ARG A 143 -20.62 4.93 1.86
N GLY A 144 -19.78 3.92 1.67
CA GLY A 144 -18.43 3.89 2.22
C GLY A 144 -17.54 4.98 1.61
N PHE A 145 -17.58 5.14 0.29
CA PHE A 145 -16.87 6.22 -0.40
C PHE A 145 -17.35 7.60 0.03
N ARG A 146 -18.67 7.83 0.12
CA ARG A 146 -19.20 9.12 0.60
C ARG A 146 -18.69 9.47 2.00
N ARG A 147 -18.72 8.50 2.91
CA ARG A 147 -18.19 8.70 4.27
C ARG A 147 -16.69 8.95 4.29
N ALA A 148 -15.94 8.28 3.43
CA ALA A 148 -14.50 8.49 3.30
C ALA A 148 -14.18 9.89 2.76
N VAL A 149 -14.92 10.34 1.73
CA VAL A 149 -14.84 11.70 1.18
C VAL A 149 -15.14 12.74 2.26
N GLU A 150 -16.22 12.59 3.02
CA GLU A 150 -16.56 13.49 4.14
C GLU A 150 -15.44 13.55 5.19
N ALA A 151 -14.87 12.39 5.54
CA ALA A 151 -13.79 12.32 6.51
C ALA A 151 -12.49 12.98 6.01
N MET A 152 -12.13 12.78 4.75
CA MET A 152 -10.96 13.40 4.13
C MET A 152 -11.16 14.91 3.94
N GLN A 153 -12.34 15.37 3.54
CA GLN A 153 -12.66 16.80 3.50
C GLN A 153 -12.47 17.45 4.87
N ARG A 154 -13.00 16.83 5.94
CA ARG A 154 -12.80 17.32 7.32
C ARG A 154 -11.32 17.37 7.68
N LEU A 155 -10.57 16.32 7.36
CA LEU A 155 -9.13 16.24 7.60
C LEU A 155 -8.37 17.39 6.91
N LEU A 156 -8.66 17.66 5.63
CA LEU A 156 -7.95 18.66 4.84
C LEU A 156 -8.31 20.10 5.25
N THR A 157 -9.56 20.34 5.67
CA THR A 157 -10.06 21.68 6.01
C THR A 157 -9.84 22.06 7.47
N THR A 158 -9.93 21.09 8.39
CA THR A 158 -9.92 21.33 9.84
C THR A 158 -8.72 20.70 10.52
N GLY A 159 -8.05 19.73 9.89
CA GLY A 159 -6.98 18.97 10.51
C GLY A 159 -7.47 17.97 11.55
N LEU A 160 -6.55 17.53 12.41
CA LEU A 160 -6.83 16.61 13.53
C LEU A 160 -6.71 17.33 14.88
N GLY A 161 -7.61 17.00 15.79
CA GLY A 161 -7.47 17.38 17.20
C GLY A 161 -6.40 16.56 17.91
N THR A 162 -5.91 17.09 19.04
CA THR A 162 -4.88 16.45 19.88
C THR A 162 -5.25 15.03 20.31
N ASP A 163 -6.51 14.76 20.62
CA ASP A 163 -6.95 13.43 21.08
C ASP A 163 -7.03 12.42 19.93
N GLU A 164 -7.32 12.87 18.72
CA GLU A 164 -7.29 12.04 17.51
C GLU A 164 -5.84 11.63 17.21
N ILE A 165 -4.91 12.58 17.26
CA ILE A 165 -3.48 12.34 17.10
C ILE A 165 -2.98 11.30 18.12
N LYS A 166 -3.32 11.49 19.41
CA LYS A 166 -2.95 10.54 20.46
C LYS A 166 -3.52 9.14 20.20
N THR A 167 -4.76 9.06 19.73
CA THR A 167 -5.42 7.79 19.41
C THR A 167 -4.71 7.06 18.29
N VAL A 168 -4.36 7.76 17.21
CA VAL A 168 -3.62 7.21 16.06
C VAL A 168 -2.25 6.69 16.47
N ILE A 169 -1.49 7.48 17.24
CA ILE A 169 -0.17 7.08 17.74
C ILE A 169 -0.27 5.85 18.66
N LYS A 170 -1.27 5.82 19.55
CA LYS A 170 -1.49 4.68 20.45
C LYS A 170 -1.85 3.42 19.66
N SER A 171 -2.73 3.54 18.67
CA SER A 171 -3.15 2.46 17.78
C SER A 171 -1.97 1.90 16.99
N ASP A 172 -1.15 2.78 16.39
CA ASP A 172 0.05 2.38 15.64
C ASP A 172 1.09 1.70 16.55
N ARG A 173 1.32 2.21 17.77
CA ARG A 173 2.18 1.52 18.74
C ARG A 173 1.66 0.13 19.08
N GLY A 174 0.35 -0.04 19.17
CA GLY A 174 -0.30 -1.34 19.33
C GLY A 174 -0.03 -2.26 18.16
N ARG A 175 -0.21 -1.77 16.92
CA ARG A 175 0.10 -2.49 15.69
C ARG A 175 1.57 -2.91 15.63
N LYS A 176 2.51 -1.99 15.87
CA LYS A 176 3.96 -2.27 15.84
C LYS A 176 4.33 -3.40 16.80
N ARG A 177 3.76 -3.40 18.02
CA ARG A 177 3.96 -4.49 18.99
C ARG A 177 3.49 -5.85 18.44
N VAL A 178 2.28 -5.91 17.91
CA VAL A 178 1.73 -7.14 17.30
C VAL A 178 2.56 -7.58 16.08
N ALA A 179 3.10 -6.63 15.31
CA ALA A 179 4.01 -6.92 14.21
C ALA A 179 5.31 -7.57 14.72
N MET A 180 5.95 -7.00 15.74
CA MET A 180 7.16 -7.56 16.36
C MET A 180 6.93 -8.98 16.90
N GLU A 181 5.83 -9.19 17.63
CA GLU A 181 5.43 -10.51 18.16
C GLU A 181 5.21 -11.56 17.05
N GLY A 182 4.95 -11.11 15.82
CA GLY A 182 4.77 -11.98 14.66
C GLY A 182 6.06 -12.49 14.00
N ILE A 183 7.25 -12.01 14.42
CA ILE A 183 8.52 -12.52 13.89
C ILE A 183 8.78 -13.91 14.47
N LEU A 184 8.86 -14.90 13.59
CA LEU A 184 9.06 -16.29 13.98
C LEU A 184 10.52 -16.70 13.94
N GLN A 185 11.23 -16.31 12.89
CA GLN A 185 12.65 -16.65 12.69
C GLN A 185 13.41 -15.51 12.04
N ARG A 186 14.69 -15.40 12.37
CA ARG A 186 15.68 -14.66 11.60
C ARG A 186 16.68 -15.65 11.05
N LEU A 187 16.95 -15.59 9.76
CA LEU A 187 17.88 -16.50 9.09
C LEU A 187 19.07 -15.70 8.56
N ASP A 188 20.26 -16.28 8.64
CA ASP A 188 21.45 -15.77 7.95
C ASP A 188 21.43 -16.14 6.46
N ARG A 189 22.51 -15.82 5.73
CA ARG A 189 22.62 -16.13 4.30
C ARG A 189 22.61 -17.62 3.97
N SER A 190 23.01 -18.48 4.91
CA SER A 190 23.03 -19.94 4.75
C SER A 190 21.72 -20.61 5.18
N GLY A 191 20.75 -19.82 5.64
CA GLY A 191 19.49 -20.33 6.19
C GLY A 191 19.59 -20.79 7.64
N GLN A 192 20.71 -20.51 8.34
CA GLN A 192 20.85 -20.81 9.76
C GLN A 192 20.06 -19.81 10.59
N GLU A 193 19.34 -20.30 11.61
CA GLU A 193 18.56 -19.45 12.50
C GLU A 193 19.46 -18.63 13.44
N LEU A 194 19.13 -17.35 13.56
CA LEU A 194 19.75 -16.37 14.43
C LEU A 194 18.75 -15.91 15.50
N PRO A 195 19.22 -15.53 16.70
CA PRO A 195 18.35 -14.98 17.72
C PRO A 195 17.71 -13.66 17.26
N ILE A 196 16.48 -13.41 17.74
CA ILE A 196 15.84 -12.10 17.64
C ILE A 196 16.54 -11.19 18.66
N PRO A 197 17.09 -10.03 18.25
CA PRO A 197 17.85 -9.18 19.14
C PRO A 197 16.90 -8.38 20.06
N ASP A 198 17.34 -8.13 21.29
CA ASP A 198 16.66 -7.19 22.17
C ASP A 198 16.65 -5.77 21.58
N GLY A 199 15.62 -4.98 21.88
CA GLY A 199 15.53 -3.58 21.47
C GLY A 199 15.32 -3.37 19.96
N LEU A 200 14.80 -4.39 19.25
CA LEU A 200 14.54 -4.36 17.81
C LEU A 200 13.76 -3.12 17.35
N GLU A 201 12.86 -2.61 18.20
CA GLU A 201 12.04 -1.42 17.95
C GLU A 201 12.86 -0.13 17.76
N THR A 202 14.07 -0.08 18.33
CA THR A 202 14.99 1.07 18.23
C THR A 202 16.05 0.91 17.16
N ARG A 203 16.26 -0.31 16.65
CA ARG A 203 17.28 -0.61 15.65
C ARG A 203 16.94 0.04 14.31
N ALA A 204 17.91 0.63 13.63
CA ALA A 204 17.69 1.19 12.29
C ALA A 204 17.18 0.14 11.30
N VAL A 205 16.42 0.59 10.30
CA VAL A 205 15.97 -0.28 9.22
C VAL A 205 17.17 -0.70 8.37
N CYS A 206 17.31 -1.99 8.07
CA CYS A 206 18.40 -2.51 7.25
C CYS A 206 18.17 -2.15 5.78
N ARG A 207 19.00 -1.30 5.17
CA ARG A 207 18.80 -0.80 3.79
C ARG A 207 20.10 -0.60 3.01
N GLY A 208 19.99 -0.51 1.69
CA GLY A 208 21.08 -0.21 0.76
C GLY A 208 22.17 -1.26 0.74
N ALA A 209 23.39 -0.89 0.33
CA ALA A 209 24.51 -1.83 0.25
C ALA A 209 24.97 -2.36 1.62
N ALA A 210 24.70 -1.64 2.71
CA ALA A 210 25.08 -2.03 4.07
C ALA A 210 24.42 -3.35 4.53
N VAL A 211 23.35 -3.78 3.87
CA VAL A 211 22.70 -5.07 4.16
C VAL A 211 23.62 -6.26 3.88
N LEU A 212 24.66 -6.10 3.07
CA LEU A 212 25.64 -7.15 2.79
C LEU A 212 26.55 -7.44 4.00
N ASP A 213 26.67 -6.49 4.93
CA ASP A 213 27.44 -6.66 6.17
C ASP A 213 26.61 -7.24 7.31
N GLU A 214 25.28 -7.29 7.16
CA GLU A 214 24.40 -7.80 8.21
C GLU A 214 24.58 -9.31 8.39
N ALA A 215 24.38 -9.82 9.61
CA ALA A 215 24.38 -11.27 9.83
C ALA A 215 23.06 -11.91 9.35
N ALA A 216 21.93 -11.26 9.66
CA ALA A 216 20.61 -11.74 9.25
C ALA A 216 20.27 -11.25 7.84
N ARG A 217 19.73 -12.14 7.01
CA ARG A 217 19.24 -11.84 5.67
C ARG A 217 17.73 -11.88 5.58
N ILE A 218 17.09 -12.81 6.28
CA ILE A 218 15.65 -13.08 6.12
C ILE A 218 14.95 -13.05 7.47
N ALA A 219 13.79 -12.41 7.54
CA ALA A 219 12.83 -12.54 8.63
C ALA A 219 11.60 -13.31 8.15
N VAL A 220 11.28 -14.41 8.83
CA VAL A 220 10.05 -15.16 8.60
C VAL A 220 9.00 -14.67 9.59
N VAL A 221 7.83 -14.29 9.08
CA VAL A 221 6.81 -13.59 9.86
C VAL A 221 5.45 -14.26 9.71
N ASN A 222 4.69 -14.33 10.79
CA ASN A 222 3.26 -14.62 10.78
C ASN A 222 2.55 -13.56 11.62
N SER A 223 1.83 -12.64 10.96
CA SER A 223 1.17 -11.54 11.66
C SER A 223 -0.23 -11.27 11.14
N SER A 224 -1.08 -10.78 12.03
CA SER A 224 -2.44 -10.32 11.71
C SER A 224 -2.49 -8.86 11.27
N VAL A 225 -1.36 -8.15 11.35
CA VAL A 225 -1.22 -6.74 10.99
C VAL A 225 -0.12 -6.53 9.96
N TRP A 226 -0.22 -5.44 9.21
CA TRP A 226 0.90 -4.96 8.40
C TRP A 226 2.06 -4.53 9.30
N GLY A 227 3.29 -4.89 8.93
CA GLY A 227 4.46 -4.62 9.75
C GLY A 227 5.78 -4.54 8.99
N PHE A 228 5.79 -4.38 7.67
CA PHE A 228 7.05 -4.29 6.91
C PHE A 228 7.94 -3.14 7.40
N ASP A 229 7.34 -2.01 7.79
CA ASP A 229 8.01 -0.87 8.43
C ASP A 229 8.74 -1.22 9.75
N VAL A 230 8.35 -2.33 10.38
CA VAL A 230 8.94 -2.86 11.61
C VAL A 230 9.90 -4.02 11.31
N TRP A 231 9.49 -4.96 10.46
CA TRP A 231 10.22 -6.20 10.20
C TRP A 231 11.54 -5.98 9.49
N TYR A 232 11.69 -4.90 8.71
CA TYR A 232 12.96 -4.55 8.10
C TYR A 232 14.06 -4.13 9.09
N ARG A 233 13.72 -3.96 10.38
CA ARG A 233 14.71 -3.80 11.46
C ARG A 233 15.32 -5.15 11.86
N ALA A 234 14.63 -6.26 11.57
CA ALA A 234 15.10 -7.61 11.87
C ALA A 234 15.96 -8.19 10.75
N ALA A 235 15.58 -7.95 9.51
CA ALA A 235 16.29 -8.44 8.34
C ALA A 235 15.91 -7.62 7.08
N PRO A 236 16.80 -7.52 6.08
CA PRO A 236 16.52 -6.78 4.85
C PRO A 236 15.51 -7.49 3.93
N ILE A 237 15.33 -8.81 4.05
CA ILE A 237 14.29 -9.56 3.35
C ILE A 237 13.24 -10.01 4.36
N VAL A 238 11.97 -9.80 4.05
CA VAL A 238 10.86 -10.28 4.88
C VAL A 238 9.99 -11.22 4.08
N VAL A 239 9.73 -12.41 4.64
CA VAL A 239 8.78 -13.40 4.11
C VAL A 239 7.63 -13.51 5.12
N SER A 240 6.51 -12.87 4.79
CA SER A 240 5.36 -12.71 5.69
C SER A 240 4.18 -13.55 5.28
N TYR A 241 3.61 -14.28 6.25
CA TYR A 241 2.35 -14.98 6.14
C TYR A 241 1.20 -14.18 6.74
N ALA A 242 0.17 -13.92 5.93
CA ALA A 242 -1.08 -13.31 6.37
C ALA A 242 -2.16 -14.38 6.52
N SER A 243 -2.34 -14.90 7.75
CA SER A 243 -3.21 -16.05 8.05
C SER A 243 -4.68 -15.87 7.62
N ARG A 244 -5.22 -14.66 7.77
CA ARG A 244 -6.62 -14.34 7.43
C ARG A 244 -6.92 -14.51 5.93
N ILE A 245 -5.99 -14.11 5.07
CA ILE A 245 -6.15 -14.18 3.61
C ILE A 245 -5.37 -15.34 2.98
N LYS A 246 -4.62 -16.10 3.79
CA LYS A 246 -3.81 -17.25 3.39
C LYS A 246 -2.85 -16.90 2.25
N LYS A 247 -2.09 -15.81 2.41
CA LYS A 247 -1.10 -15.33 1.44
C LYS A 247 0.29 -15.21 2.03
N VAL A 248 1.28 -15.49 1.21
CA VAL A 248 2.70 -15.18 1.47
C VAL A 248 3.06 -13.94 0.66
N THR A 249 3.72 -13.00 1.32
CA THR A 249 4.30 -11.79 0.73
C THR A 249 5.80 -11.79 1.00
N VAL A 250 6.60 -11.48 -0.02
CA VAL A 250 8.05 -11.31 0.11
C VAL A 250 8.37 -9.86 -0.23
N GLY A 251 9.22 -9.22 0.56
CA GLY A 251 9.62 -7.84 0.28
C GLY A 251 11.01 -7.48 0.78
N CYS A 252 11.56 -6.41 0.17
CA CYS A 252 12.75 -5.66 0.54
C CYS A 252 12.37 -4.19 0.76
N PRO A 253 13.07 -3.43 1.62
CA PRO A 253 12.66 -2.09 2.03
C PRO A 253 12.76 -1.02 0.94
N ASP A 254 13.58 -1.27 -0.09
CA ASP A 254 13.74 -0.42 -1.26
C ASP A 254 14.47 -1.18 -2.38
N ARG A 255 14.48 -0.58 -3.58
CA ARG A 255 15.10 -1.14 -4.77
C ARG A 255 16.61 -1.33 -4.61
N ALA A 256 17.31 -0.38 -4.01
CA ALA A 256 18.75 -0.46 -3.81
C ALA A 256 19.13 -1.68 -2.95
N THR A 257 18.33 -1.97 -1.91
CA THR A 257 18.47 -3.16 -1.07
C THR A 257 18.22 -4.43 -1.86
N ALA A 258 17.12 -4.49 -2.63
CA ALA A 258 16.78 -5.66 -3.44
C ALA A 258 17.87 -5.94 -4.49
N GLU A 259 18.36 -4.92 -5.18
CA GLU A 259 19.41 -5.06 -6.19
C GLU A 259 20.78 -5.40 -5.58
N ALA A 260 21.09 -4.91 -4.39
CA ALA A 260 22.31 -5.31 -3.67
C ALA A 260 22.29 -6.81 -3.33
N LEU A 261 21.11 -7.38 -3.02
CA LEU A 261 20.97 -8.77 -2.61
C LEU A 261 20.79 -9.75 -3.78
N PHE A 262 20.11 -9.34 -4.85
CA PHE A 262 19.71 -10.24 -5.95
C PHE A 262 20.20 -9.78 -7.34
N GLY A 263 20.97 -8.70 -7.41
CA GLY A 263 21.43 -8.10 -8.67
C GLY A 263 20.36 -7.26 -9.38
N PRO A 264 20.65 -6.76 -10.60
CA PRO A 264 19.75 -5.87 -11.34
C PRO A 264 18.34 -6.46 -11.51
N GLY A 265 17.30 -5.70 -11.14
CA GLY A 265 15.90 -6.16 -11.11
C GLY A 265 15.44 -6.74 -9.77
N GLY A 266 16.32 -6.87 -8.78
CA GLY A 266 15.96 -7.21 -7.40
C GLY A 266 15.17 -8.52 -7.30
N LEU A 267 13.99 -8.48 -6.67
CA LEU A 267 13.17 -9.66 -6.45
C LEU A 267 12.57 -10.29 -7.72
N GLU A 268 12.70 -9.66 -8.90
CA GLU A 268 12.22 -10.27 -10.15
C GLU A 268 12.83 -11.65 -10.44
N HIS A 269 14.07 -11.89 -10.01
CA HIS A 269 14.72 -13.20 -10.12
C HIS A 269 14.10 -14.22 -9.16
N VAL A 270 13.70 -13.79 -7.97
CA VAL A 270 13.06 -14.64 -6.96
C VAL A 270 11.73 -15.20 -7.45
N TRP A 271 10.95 -14.40 -8.19
CA TRP A 271 9.66 -14.85 -8.74
C TRP A 271 9.82 -15.99 -9.75
N ARG A 272 10.90 -15.97 -10.55
CA ARG A 272 11.18 -17.03 -11.52
C ARG A 272 11.49 -18.36 -10.83
N GLU A 273 12.29 -18.32 -9.77
CA GLU A 273 12.65 -19.51 -8.99
C GLU A 273 11.46 -20.08 -8.19
N LEU A 274 10.60 -19.21 -7.63
CA LEU A 274 9.39 -19.64 -6.91
C LEU A 274 8.32 -20.25 -7.85
N GLY A 275 8.45 -20.04 -9.15
CA GLY A 275 7.66 -20.70 -10.17
C GLY A 275 6.29 -20.05 -10.45
N ARG A 276 5.46 -20.79 -11.18
CA ARG A 276 4.27 -20.25 -11.84
C ARG A 276 3.31 -19.54 -10.88
N GLY A 277 2.98 -18.29 -11.21
CA GLY A 277 1.96 -17.48 -10.55
C GLY A 277 2.49 -16.63 -9.40
N TRP A 278 3.72 -16.86 -8.93
CA TRP A 278 4.41 -15.87 -8.10
C TRP A 278 4.78 -14.67 -8.96
N GLY A 279 4.77 -13.49 -8.35
CA GLY A 279 5.09 -12.27 -9.07
C GLY A 279 4.97 -11.04 -8.17
N GLY A 280 5.47 -9.93 -8.70
CA GLY A 280 5.58 -8.68 -7.99
C GLY A 280 6.44 -7.70 -8.76
N ARG A 281 6.85 -6.64 -8.06
CA ARG A 281 7.83 -5.65 -8.46
C ARG A 281 9.22 -6.05 -7.96
N GLU A 282 10.21 -5.21 -8.21
CA GLU A 282 11.60 -5.41 -7.78
C GLU A 282 11.77 -5.42 -6.26
N THR A 283 10.85 -4.80 -5.50
CA THR A 283 10.91 -4.70 -4.03
C THR A 283 9.86 -5.50 -3.28
N ILE A 284 8.75 -5.90 -3.91
CA ILE A 284 7.67 -6.66 -3.26
C ILE A 284 6.92 -7.54 -4.25
N GLY A 285 6.56 -8.73 -3.79
CA GLY A 285 5.66 -9.62 -4.49
C GLY A 285 5.01 -10.61 -3.56
N GLY A 286 4.27 -11.55 -4.14
CA GLY A 286 3.56 -12.52 -3.33
C GLY A 286 3.11 -13.76 -4.07
N SER A 287 2.53 -14.64 -3.27
CA SER A 287 2.00 -15.92 -3.72
C SER A 287 0.87 -15.78 -4.76
N PRO A 288 0.69 -16.79 -5.64
CA PRO A 288 -0.30 -16.74 -6.73
C PRO A 288 -1.70 -16.35 -6.29
N ARG A 289 -2.39 -15.50 -7.08
CA ARG A 289 -3.80 -15.15 -6.86
C ARG A 289 -4.69 -16.41 -6.90
N GLY A 290 -5.74 -16.44 -6.07
CA GLY A 290 -6.66 -17.58 -5.99
C GLY A 290 -6.12 -18.85 -5.29
N VAL A 291 -4.81 -18.95 -5.04
CA VAL A 291 -4.21 -20.09 -4.34
C VAL A 291 -4.00 -19.76 -2.86
N ALA A 292 -4.56 -20.57 -1.96
CA ALA A 292 -4.36 -20.43 -0.53
C ALA A 292 -2.99 -21.02 -0.13
N LYS A 293 -2.25 -20.27 0.69
CA LYS A 293 -0.95 -20.67 1.25
C LYS A 293 -1.04 -20.99 2.73
N THR A 294 -0.06 -21.74 3.21
CA THR A 294 0.13 -22.14 4.59
C THR A 294 1.33 -21.43 5.22
N LEU A 295 1.46 -21.56 6.54
CA LEU A 295 2.68 -21.12 7.21
C LEU A 295 3.91 -21.94 6.75
N GLY A 296 3.73 -23.23 6.43
CA GLY A 296 4.79 -24.07 5.86
C GLY A 296 5.35 -23.51 4.56
N ASP A 297 4.48 -23.07 3.64
CA ASP A 297 4.90 -22.41 2.40
C ASP A 297 5.79 -21.18 2.64
N THR A 298 5.62 -20.51 3.79
CA THR A 298 6.40 -19.32 4.16
C THR A 298 7.83 -19.70 4.52
N PHE A 299 8.00 -20.80 5.27
CA PHE A 299 9.32 -21.37 5.56
C PHE A 299 10.00 -21.93 4.32
N ASP A 300 9.25 -22.59 3.43
CA ASP A 300 9.78 -23.11 2.16
C ASP A 300 10.28 -21.96 1.28
N THR A 301 9.49 -20.88 1.18
CA THR A 301 9.87 -19.66 0.46
C THR A 301 11.14 -19.04 1.04
N ALA A 302 11.23 -18.93 2.37
CA ALA A 302 12.41 -18.36 3.03
C ALA A 302 13.67 -19.21 2.80
N ARG A 303 13.57 -20.54 2.85
CA ARG A 303 14.68 -21.45 2.56
C ARG A 303 15.16 -21.35 1.12
N LEU A 304 14.24 -21.29 0.16
CA LEU A 304 14.59 -21.10 -1.24
C LEU A 304 15.35 -19.79 -1.44
N ILE A 305 14.87 -18.69 -0.85
CA ILE A 305 15.54 -17.39 -0.94
C ILE A 305 16.92 -17.44 -0.27
N ALA A 306 17.08 -18.10 0.88
CA ALA A 306 18.39 -18.23 1.53
C ALA A 306 19.41 -18.94 0.62
N ASN A 307 18.99 -20.01 -0.07
CA ASN A 307 19.86 -20.72 -1.01
C ASN A 307 20.34 -19.80 -2.14
N MET A 308 19.49 -18.89 -2.62
CA MET A 308 19.86 -17.92 -3.67
C MET A 308 20.89 -16.88 -3.20
N LEU A 309 21.04 -16.66 -1.88
CA LEU A 309 21.98 -15.71 -1.30
C LEU A 309 23.32 -16.35 -0.91
N SER A 310 23.42 -17.67 -1.04
CA SER A 310 24.61 -18.45 -0.67
C SER A 310 25.63 -18.59 -1.80
N ASP A 311 25.26 -18.21 -3.02
CA ASP A 311 26.09 -18.17 -4.22
C ASP A 311 26.74 -16.79 -4.41
#